data_AF-A0A7C1GT99-F1
#
_entry.id   AF-A0A7C1GT99-F1
#
_cell.length_a   1.000
_cell.length_b   1.000
_cell.length_c   1.000
_cell.angle_alpha   90.00
_cell.angle_beta   90.00
_cell.angle_gamma   90.00
#
_symmetry.space_group_name_H-M   'P 1'
#
loop_
_entity.id
_entity.type
_entity.pdbx_description
1 polymer ?
#
loop_
_entity_poly.entity_id
_entity_poly.type
_entity_poly.pdbx_seq_one_letter_code
_entity_poly.pdbx_strand_id
1 'polypeptide(L)'
;IPVSCIVSGINSLDQLEEDLKLIDKEPFSPEELEQLFFEAPELGGYVCRQCMKCLPCPQGINIPGIFLAEGRYDRQMLDGKVRSASDYALRDRLAHWFGSEDQGIAEYNSMIPDVDACTDCGICNERCPYGIDIPRKLRIVKSKITEGYVW
;
A
#
# COMPACT_ATOMS: atom_id res chain seq x y z
N ILE A 1 8.78 15.88 -6.24
CA ILE A 1 10.21 15.80 -5.86
C ILE A 1 10.95 15.39 -7.12
N PRO A 2 11.91 16.17 -7.65
CA PRO A 2 12.67 15.70 -8.81
C PRO A 2 13.43 14.43 -8.39
N VAL A 3 13.21 13.34 -9.13
CA VAL A 3 13.93 12.08 -8.91
C VAL A 3 15.35 12.28 -9.41
N SER A 4 16.34 12.16 -8.53
CA SER A 4 17.76 12.35 -8.87
C SER A 4 18.43 11.08 -9.39
N CYS A 5 17.89 9.91 -9.06
CA CYS A 5 18.41 8.60 -9.46
C CYS A 5 17.28 7.58 -9.50
N ILE A 6 17.27 6.74 -10.54
CA ILE A 6 16.39 5.57 -10.66
C ILE A 6 17.29 4.34 -10.57
N VAL A 7 16.95 3.41 -9.67
CA VAL A 7 17.61 2.10 -9.60
C VAL A 7 16.68 1.08 -10.25
N SER A 8 16.94 0.73 -11.50
CA SER A 8 16.22 -0.31 -12.24
C SER A 8 16.96 -1.64 -12.15
N GLY A 9 16.22 -2.73 -11.93
CA GLY A 9 16.76 -4.08 -11.90
C GLY A 9 16.50 -4.79 -13.23
N ILE A 10 17.55 -5.33 -13.84
CA ILE A 10 17.50 -6.00 -15.15
C ILE A 10 18.16 -7.39 -15.09
N ASN A 11 17.60 -8.35 -15.81
CA ASN A 11 18.12 -9.72 -15.93
C ASN A 11 18.55 -10.09 -17.35
N SER A 12 18.40 -9.19 -18.33
CA SER A 12 18.85 -9.38 -19.72
C SER A 12 19.22 -8.06 -20.39
N LEU A 13 19.94 -8.15 -21.52
CA LEU A 13 20.25 -6.98 -22.35
C LEU A 13 19.00 -6.37 -22.98
N ASP A 14 18.02 -7.19 -23.37
CA ASP A 14 16.76 -6.68 -23.94
C ASP A 14 16.01 -5.78 -22.95
N GLN A 15 16.00 -6.14 -21.66
CA GLN A 15 15.40 -5.30 -20.61
C GLN A 15 16.16 -3.99 -20.42
N LEU A 16 17.50 -4.01 -20.52
CA LEU A 16 18.31 -2.79 -20.51
C LEU A 16 17.95 -1.87 -21.68
N GLU A 17 17.79 -2.43 -22.88
CA GLU A 17 17.42 -1.64 -24.06
C GLU A 17 16.01 -1.02 -23.91
N GLU A 18 15.07 -1.72 -23.29
CA GLU A 18 13.76 -1.18 -22.95
C GLU A 18 13.86 -0.02 -21.94
N ASP A 19 14.62 -0.21 -20.85
CA ASP A 19 14.85 0.83 -19.84
C ASP A 19 15.48 2.09 -20.44
N LEU A 20 16.48 1.92 -21.32
CA LEU A 20 17.15 3.05 -21.99
C LEU A 20 16.18 3.84 -22.88
N LYS A 21 15.25 3.15 -23.58
CA LYS A 21 14.22 3.83 -24.40
C LYS A 21 13.27 4.70 -23.58
N LEU A 22 13.12 4.44 -22.28
CA LEU A 22 12.27 5.25 -21.40
C LEU A 22 12.91 6.59 -21.03
N ILE A 23 14.24 6.70 -21.06
CA ILE A 23 14.97 7.94 -20.72
C ILE A 23 14.60 9.07 -21.68
N ASP A 24 14.37 8.74 -22.95
CA ASP A 24 14.07 9.71 -24.00
C ASP A 24 12.56 9.99 -24.17
N LYS A 25 11.69 9.39 -23.34
CA LYS A 25 10.24 9.61 -23.43
C LYS A 25 9.83 10.91 -22.75
N GLU A 26 8.82 11.55 -23.32
CA GLU A 26 8.16 12.69 -22.69
C GLU A 26 7.52 12.28 -21.37
N PRO A 27 7.65 13.12 -20.32
CA PRO A 27 6.95 12.89 -19.06
C PRO A 27 5.44 12.87 -19.27
N PHE A 28 4.77 11.98 -18.54
CA PHE A 28 3.32 11.96 -18.47
C PHE A 28 2.75 13.31 -18.02
N SER A 29 1.62 13.70 -18.58
CA SER A 29 0.82 14.81 -18.06
C SER A 29 0.27 14.46 -16.67
N PRO A 30 -0.11 15.46 -15.86
CA PRO A 30 -0.77 15.22 -14.57
C PRO A 30 -2.00 14.29 -14.67
N GLU A 31 -2.78 14.44 -15.75
CA GLU A 31 -3.98 13.64 -16.02
C GLU A 31 -3.62 12.19 -16.39
N GLU A 32 -2.59 11.99 -17.22
CA GLU A 32 -2.12 10.65 -17.57
C GLU A 32 -1.55 9.92 -16.35
N LEU A 33 -0.83 10.63 -15.46
CA LEU A 33 -0.36 10.10 -14.19
C LEU A 33 -1.52 9.71 -13.28
N GLU A 34 -2.54 10.55 -13.13
CA GLU A 34 -3.72 10.22 -12.32
C GLU A 34 -4.43 8.97 -12.87
N GLN A 35 -4.57 8.87 -14.20
CA GLN A 35 -5.16 7.70 -14.84
C GLN A 35 -4.32 6.44 -14.60
N LEU A 36 -2.99 6.52 -14.75
CA LEU A 36 -2.08 5.41 -14.48
C LEU A 36 -2.20 4.89 -13.05
N PHE A 37 -2.20 5.80 -12.06
CA PHE A 37 -2.38 5.43 -10.65
C PHE A 37 -3.77 4.87 -10.35
N PHE A 38 -4.78 5.30 -11.12
CA PHE A 38 -6.14 4.80 -10.99
C PHE A 38 -6.29 3.37 -11.51
N GLU A 39 -5.73 3.08 -12.67
CA GLU A 39 -5.87 1.78 -13.32
C GLU A 39 -4.97 0.70 -12.72
N ALA A 40 -3.77 1.08 -12.23
CA ALA A 40 -2.71 0.23 -11.67
C ALA A 40 -3.20 -1.15 -11.14
N PRO A 41 -3.31 -2.16 -12.02
CA PRO A 41 -3.98 -3.41 -11.70
C PRO A 41 -3.21 -4.21 -10.64
N GLU A 42 -1.89 -4.06 -10.60
CA GLU A 42 -0.99 -4.68 -9.63
C GLU A 42 -1.28 -4.26 -8.18
N LEU A 43 -1.86 -3.08 -7.98
CA LEU A 43 -2.20 -2.57 -6.66
C LEU A 43 -3.57 -3.09 -6.15
N GLY A 44 -4.44 -3.50 -7.07
CA GLY A 44 -5.74 -4.13 -6.81
C GLY A 44 -6.62 -3.37 -5.81
N GLY A 45 -7.51 -4.09 -5.12
CA GLY A 45 -8.42 -3.50 -4.12
C GLY A 45 -7.87 -3.45 -2.69
N TYR A 46 -6.54 -3.49 -2.49
CA TYR A 46 -5.95 -3.55 -1.14
C TYR A 46 -4.91 -2.47 -0.87
N VAL A 47 -4.05 -2.14 -1.83
CA VAL A 47 -2.90 -1.26 -1.57
C VAL A 47 -3.36 0.20 -1.47
N CYS A 48 -3.04 0.92 -0.39
CA CYS A 48 -3.38 2.34 -0.30
C CYS A 48 -2.52 3.20 -1.23
N ARG A 49 -3.14 4.11 -2.00
CA ARG A 49 -2.46 5.03 -2.94
C ARG A 49 -2.05 6.38 -2.33
N GLN A 50 -2.26 6.57 -1.02
CA GLN A 50 -1.93 7.82 -0.32
C GLN A 50 -2.56 9.10 -0.93
N CYS A 51 -3.72 8.98 -1.59
CA CYS A 51 -4.40 10.10 -2.26
C CYS A 51 -5.27 10.98 -1.34
N MET A 52 -5.39 10.60 -0.06
CA MET A 52 -6.16 11.31 0.97
C MET A 52 -7.69 11.41 0.74
N LYS A 53 -8.23 10.91 -0.39
CA LYS A 53 -9.66 11.00 -0.75
C LYS A 53 -10.61 10.33 0.28
N CYS A 54 -10.12 9.38 1.09
CA CYS A 54 -10.93 8.74 2.15
C CYS A 54 -11.24 9.64 3.36
N LEU A 55 -10.53 10.76 3.53
CA LEU A 55 -10.69 11.68 4.65
C LEU A 55 -11.77 12.74 4.39
N PRO A 56 -12.30 13.40 5.44
CA PRO A 56 -12.06 13.16 6.87
C PRO A 56 -12.80 11.92 7.40
N CYS A 57 -12.14 11.13 8.24
CA CYS A 57 -12.81 10.08 9.01
C CYS A 57 -13.65 10.73 10.12
N PRO A 58 -14.94 10.37 10.33
CA PRO A 58 -15.74 10.90 11.43
C PRO A 58 -15.15 10.63 12.82
N GLN A 59 -14.36 9.57 12.95
CA GLN A 59 -13.69 9.16 14.19
C GLN A 59 -12.28 9.77 14.32
N GLY A 60 -11.86 10.63 13.39
CA GLY A 60 -10.55 11.29 13.41
C GLY A 60 -9.36 10.40 13.03
N ILE A 61 -9.59 9.14 12.64
CA ILE A 61 -8.51 8.19 12.30
C ILE A 61 -7.72 8.68 11.08
N ASN A 62 -6.39 8.71 11.21
CA ASN A 62 -5.47 8.95 10.11
C ASN A 62 -5.30 7.69 9.24
N ILE A 63 -6.34 7.36 8.45
CA ILE A 63 -6.38 6.16 7.60
C ILE A 63 -5.14 6.04 6.68
N PRO A 64 -4.72 7.09 5.94
CA PRO A 64 -3.54 6.98 5.07
C PRO A 64 -2.25 6.73 5.85
N GLY A 65 -2.11 7.36 7.03
CA GLY A 65 -1.00 7.10 7.94
C GLY A 65 -0.93 5.64 8.37
N ILE A 66 -2.04 5.05 8.82
CA ILE A 66 -2.08 3.65 9.26
C ILE A 66 -1.64 2.71 8.13
N PHE A 67 -2.07 2.95 6.89
CA PHE A 67 -1.67 2.14 5.74
C PHE A 67 -0.25 2.40 5.25
N LEU A 68 0.32 3.58 5.53
CA LEU A 68 1.74 3.84 5.33
C LEU A 68 2.58 3.01 6.30
N ALA A 69 2.20 2.98 7.58
CA ALA A 69 2.84 2.16 8.61
C ALA A 69 2.75 0.66 8.28
N GLU A 70 1.58 0.19 7.82
CA GLU A 70 1.44 -1.18 7.29
C GLU A 70 2.41 -1.45 6.13
N GLY A 71 2.53 -0.52 5.19
CA GLY A 71 3.48 -0.64 4.09
C GLY A 71 4.94 -0.75 4.53
N ARG A 72 5.32 -0.11 5.65
CA ARG A 72 6.64 -0.31 6.27
C ARG A 72 6.76 -1.67 6.95
N TYR A 73 5.67 -2.18 7.50
CA TYR A 73 5.65 -3.45 8.21
C TYR A 73 5.76 -4.66 7.28
N ASP A 74 4.89 -4.78 6.28
CA ASP A 74 4.79 -5.98 5.42
C ASP A 74 4.66 -5.66 3.92
N ARG A 75 4.90 -4.40 3.52
CA ARG A 75 4.69 -3.91 2.15
C ARG A 75 3.26 -4.10 1.63
N GLN A 76 2.29 -4.24 2.53
CA GLN A 76 0.90 -4.58 2.23
C GLN A 76 0.76 -5.91 1.46
N MET A 77 1.70 -6.85 1.64
CA MET A 77 1.68 -8.16 0.99
C MET A 77 0.71 -9.14 1.65
N LEU A 78 0.51 -9.04 2.96
CA LEU A 78 -0.30 -10.00 3.73
C LEU A 78 -1.78 -9.56 3.75
N ASP A 79 -2.47 -9.56 2.62
CA ASP A 79 -3.83 -9.01 2.50
C ASP A 79 -4.97 -9.90 3.01
N GLY A 80 -4.64 -11.04 3.63
CA GLY A 80 -5.61 -12.02 4.13
C GLY A 80 -6.35 -12.80 3.03
N LYS A 81 -5.91 -12.69 1.76
CA LYS A 81 -6.51 -13.42 0.64
C LYS A 81 -5.59 -14.53 0.17
N VAL A 82 -6.00 -15.77 0.37
CA VAL A 82 -5.29 -16.94 -0.18
C VAL A 82 -5.75 -17.16 -1.62
N ARG A 83 -4.85 -16.93 -2.58
CA ARG A 83 -5.11 -17.15 -4.02
C ARG A 83 -4.65 -18.55 -4.45
N SER A 84 -3.41 -18.89 -4.10
CA SER A 84 -2.81 -20.20 -4.31
C SER A 84 -1.74 -20.45 -3.25
N ALA A 85 -1.31 -21.71 -3.09
CA ALA A 85 -0.21 -22.03 -2.18
C ALA A 85 1.11 -21.34 -2.57
N SER A 86 1.36 -21.16 -3.88
CA SER A 86 2.56 -20.49 -4.38
C SER A 86 2.55 -18.98 -4.13
N ASP A 87 1.42 -18.31 -4.36
CA ASP A 87 1.26 -16.87 -4.07
C ASP A 87 1.37 -16.61 -2.57
N TYR A 88 0.72 -17.44 -1.75
CA TYR A 88 0.82 -17.35 -0.29
C TYR A 88 2.27 -17.46 0.20
N ALA A 89 2.99 -18.50 -0.23
CA ALA A 89 4.38 -18.72 0.18
C ALA A 89 5.32 -17.59 -0.30
N LEU A 90 5.07 -17.02 -1.49
CA LEU A 90 5.84 -15.90 -2.01
C LEU A 90 5.62 -14.64 -1.18
N ARG A 91 4.36 -14.31 -0.86
CA ARG A 91 3.99 -13.12 -0.08
C ARG A 91 4.52 -13.20 1.33
N ASP A 92 4.36 -14.35 1.98
CA ASP A 92 4.88 -14.61 3.32
C ASP A 92 6.40 -14.39 3.39
N ARG A 93 7.14 -14.93 2.42
CA ARG A 93 8.60 -14.76 2.34
C ARG A 93 9.04 -13.31 2.08
N LEU A 94 8.28 -12.56 1.29
CA LEU A 94 8.70 -11.23 0.80
C LEU A 94 8.12 -10.05 1.58
N ALA A 95 7.11 -10.29 2.43
CA ALA A 95 6.45 -9.27 3.25
C ALA A 95 7.47 -8.41 4.02
N HIS A 96 8.43 -9.06 4.66
CA HIS A 96 9.39 -8.43 5.57
C HIS A 96 10.79 -8.22 4.97
N TRP A 97 10.92 -8.31 3.64
CA TRP A 97 12.22 -8.28 2.94
C TRP A 97 13.11 -7.07 3.31
N PHE A 98 12.52 -5.92 3.61
CA PHE A 98 13.25 -4.69 3.91
C PHE A 98 13.68 -4.53 5.37
N GLY A 99 13.21 -5.38 6.29
CA GLY A 99 13.59 -5.28 7.71
C GLY A 99 13.13 -3.97 8.39
N SER A 100 11.98 -3.42 7.97
CA SER A 100 11.43 -2.14 8.46
C SER A 100 10.23 -2.29 9.42
N GLU A 101 10.06 -3.47 10.01
CA GLU A 101 8.96 -3.82 10.91
C GLU A 101 8.92 -2.91 12.14
N ASP A 102 10.06 -2.72 12.82
CA ASP A 102 10.17 -1.87 14.01
C ASP A 102 9.73 -0.42 13.72
N GLN A 103 10.08 0.09 12.54
CA GLN A 103 9.64 1.40 12.08
C GLN A 103 8.12 1.43 11.86
N GLY A 104 7.57 0.44 11.15
CA GLY A 104 6.13 0.34 10.92
C GLY A 104 5.33 0.24 12.22
N ILE A 105 5.82 -0.54 13.19
CA ILE A 105 5.22 -0.68 14.53
C ILE A 105 5.27 0.66 15.28
N ALA A 106 6.42 1.35 15.28
CA ALA A 106 6.56 2.64 15.95
C ALA A 106 5.65 3.72 15.35
N GLU A 107 5.57 3.79 14.03
CA GLU A 107 4.69 4.72 13.31
C GLU A 107 3.21 4.42 13.62
N TYR A 108 2.79 3.15 13.57
CA TYR A 108 1.44 2.73 13.92
C TYR A 108 1.07 3.11 15.36
N ASN A 109 1.94 2.80 16.33
CA ASN A 109 1.71 3.08 17.75
C ASN A 109 1.66 4.57 18.08
N SER A 110 2.19 5.43 17.21
CA SER A 110 2.16 6.88 17.38
C SER A 110 0.82 7.51 16.97
N MET A 111 -0.09 6.75 16.34
CA MET A 111 -1.33 7.30 15.77
C MET A 111 -2.44 7.36 16.80
N ILE A 112 -3.00 8.55 16.97
CA ILE A 112 -4.14 8.81 17.85
C ILE A 112 -5.13 9.72 17.10
N PRO A 113 -6.42 9.37 17.00
CA PRO A 113 -7.05 8.11 17.41
C PRO A 113 -6.51 6.90 16.64
N ASP A 114 -6.44 5.75 17.31
CA ASP A 114 -5.99 4.49 16.72
C ASP A 114 -7.14 3.79 15.95
N VAL A 115 -6.87 2.58 15.47
CA VAL A 115 -7.85 1.76 14.74
C VAL A 115 -9.03 1.30 15.58
N ASP A 116 -8.94 1.28 16.91
CA ASP A 116 -10.04 0.89 17.79
C ASP A 116 -11.15 1.94 17.87
N ALA A 117 -10.86 3.17 17.47
CA ALA A 117 -11.87 4.20 17.28
C ALA A 117 -12.80 3.91 16.08
N CYS A 118 -12.49 2.94 15.21
CA CYS A 118 -13.27 2.69 14.00
C CYS A 118 -14.64 2.08 14.33
N THR A 119 -15.72 2.72 13.89
CA THR A 119 -17.09 2.27 14.11
C THR A 119 -17.69 1.47 12.94
N ASP A 120 -16.86 1.09 11.97
CA ASP A 120 -17.28 0.40 10.74
C ASP A 120 -18.37 1.14 9.95
N CYS A 121 -18.35 2.49 9.99
CA CYS A 121 -19.38 3.33 9.36
C CYS A 121 -19.40 3.32 7.82
N GLY A 122 -18.35 2.79 7.17
CA GLY A 122 -18.27 2.67 5.70
C GLY A 122 -18.05 3.96 4.89
N ILE A 123 -18.15 5.16 5.49
CA ILE A 123 -18.03 6.45 4.76
C ILE A 123 -16.71 6.56 3.97
N CYS A 124 -15.61 6.02 4.50
CA CYS A 124 -14.33 6.02 3.81
C CYS A 124 -14.33 5.12 2.56
N ASN A 125 -15.11 4.04 2.53
CA ASN A 125 -15.24 3.15 1.38
C ASN A 125 -15.96 3.85 0.23
N GLU A 126 -17.02 4.59 0.52
CA GLU A 126 -17.75 5.39 -0.50
C GLU A 126 -16.86 6.43 -1.17
N ARG A 127 -15.87 6.95 -0.44
CA ARG A 127 -14.92 7.94 -0.96
C ARG A 127 -13.69 7.32 -1.61
N CYS A 128 -13.43 6.03 -1.39
CA CYS A 128 -12.24 5.38 -1.92
C CYS A 128 -12.43 5.09 -3.42
N PRO A 129 -11.70 5.75 -4.33
CA PRO A 129 -11.89 5.55 -5.76
C PRO A 129 -11.42 4.16 -6.23
N TYR A 130 -10.66 3.44 -5.41
CA TYR A 130 -10.06 2.14 -5.75
C TYR A 130 -10.82 0.95 -5.13
N GLY A 131 -11.98 1.19 -4.50
CA GLY A 131 -12.80 0.13 -3.91
C GLY A 131 -12.12 -0.63 -2.76
N ILE A 132 -11.22 0.01 -2.02
CA ILE A 132 -10.59 -0.61 -0.83
C ILE A 132 -11.64 -0.69 0.27
N ASP A 133 -11.79 -1.88 0.86
CA ASP A 133 -12.54 -2.08 2.09
C ASP A 133 -11.69 -1.62 3.28
N ILE A 134 -11.78 -0.32 3.58
CA ILE A 134 -10.93 0.36 4.56
C ILE A 134 -11.17 -0.17 5.97
N PRO A 135 -12.41 -0.29 6.50
CA PRO A 135 -12.62 -0.84 7.84
C PRO A 135 -12.08 -2.26 8.01
N ARG A 136 -12.28 -3.13 7.01
CA ARG A 136 -11.68 -4.48 7.03
C ARG A 136 -10.16 -4.40 7.05
N LYS A 137 -9.56 -3.57 6.20
CA LYS A 137 -8.11 -3.41 6.13
C LYS A 137 -7.55 -2.88 7.45
N LEU A 138 -8.20 -1.93 8.11
CA LEU A 138 -7.78 -1.44 9.44
C LEU A 138 -7.73 -2.57 10.49
N ARG A 139 -8.71 -3.49 10.49
CA ARG A 139 -8.68 -4.68 11.37
C ARG A 139 -7.51 -5.61 11.04
N ILE A 140 -7.26 -5.85 9.75
CA ILE A 140 -6.12 -6.65 9.30
C ILE A 140 -4.80 -6.02 9.74
N VAL A 141 -4.63 -4.70 9.61
CA VAL A 141 -3.44 -3.97 10.06
C VAL A 141 -3.23 -4.17 11.56
N LYS A 142 -4.29 -3.96 12.36
CA LYS A 142 -4.25 -4.19 13.80
C LYS A 142 -3.73 -5.60 14.11
N SER A 143 -4.41 -6.61 13.57
CA SER A 143 -4.10 -8.03 13.78
C SER A 143 -2.63 -8.36 13.48
N LYS A 144 -2.11 -7.89 12.33
CA LYS A 144 -0.71 -8.11 11.95
C LYS A 144 0.26 -7.51 12.95
N ILE A 145 0.04 -6.25 13.30
CA ILE A 145 1.00 -5.49 14.12
C ILE A 145 0.94 -5.93 15.58
N THR A 146 -0.24 -6.23 16.13
CA THR A 146 -0.40 -6.59 17.54
C THR A 146 -0.26 -8.08 17.82
N GLU A 147 -0.64 -8.94 16.86
CA GLU A 147 -0.67 -10.39 17.06
C GLU A 147 0.35 -11.14 16.19
N GLY A 148 0.80 -10.55 15.08
CA GLY A 148 1.78 -11.15 14.16
C GLY A 148 1.16 -12.01 13.04
N TYR A 149 -0.16 -11.95 12.85
CA TYR A 149 -0.87 -12.74 11.83
C TYR A 149 -2.15 -12.06 11.36
N VAL A 150 -2.73 -12.52 10.25
CA VAL A 150 -3.92 -11.93 9.64
C VAL A 150 -5.18 -12.69 10.05
N TRP A 151 -6.11 -11.99 10.70
CA TRP A 151 -7.49 -12.44 10.97
C TRP A 151 -8.52 -11.74 10.08
#